data_AF-F4XN36-F1
#
_entry.id   AF-F4XN36-F1
#
_cell.length_a   1.000
_cell.length_b   1.000
_cell.length_c   1.000
_cell.angle_alpha   90.00
_cell.angle_beta   90.00
_cell.angle_gamma   90.00
#
_symmetry.space_group_name_H-M   'P 1'
#
loop_
_entity.id
_entity.type
_entity.pdbx_description
1 polymer ?
#
loop_
_entity_poly.entity_id
_entity_poly.type
_entity_poly.pdbx_seq_one_letter_code
_entity_poly.pdbx_strand_id
1 'polypeptide(L)'
;MYGASAARLFWLYFGDVTLVNPKPERDVIHVITSAYRPPQAVVKLARKQFQKPVEILASKPVYENWKPGGEDKPGYWETTFFGHTYQLGSLAGEFPAGDVGPFKLMAYNQERGVDFFVANTGGAWVKPGKNQGDQVGQYRNLVLWLRPAKDRPFFFQLPKTAQAEIEDGIWFFKLEKTWLAIRSINLDTYTEVAIPNQKFAQLYSQEKTLKATTLGNSYAGFALEVGEEESHGNYEDFKQAVKEKSQLDLREIDLGKVQWIGSTGESLQLTHNPKNDLPSLIRNGNKHDWSKHVDLYKPINGNGPIYLGWKIGNLRVEAGDSVFQH
;
A
#
# COMPACT_ATOMS: atom_id res chain seq x y z
N MET A 1 -13.37 -3.11 -12.16
CA MET A 1 -12.81 -4.38 -12.68
C MET A 1 -12.91 -5.43 -11.57
N TYR A 2 -13.58 -6.57 -11.80
CA TYR A 2 -13.42 -7.70 -10.87
C TYR A 2 -12.00 -8.25 -11.05
N GLY A 3 -11.24 -8.33 -9.95
CA GLY A 3 -9.85 -8.80 -9.94
C GLY A 3 -9.71 -10.29 -10.30
N ALA A 4 -8.72 -10.97 -9.71
CA ALA A 4 -8.51 -12.41 -9.89
C ALA A 4 -9.74 -13.25 -9.51
N SER A 5 -9.78 -14.51 -9.94
CA SER A 5 -10.86 -15.48 -9.67
C SER A 5 -11.30 -15.52 -8.20
N ALA A 6 -10.36 -15.43 -7.26
CA ALA A 6 -10.65 -15.36 -5.83
C ALA A 6 -11.55 -14.17 -5.45
N ALA A 7 -11.34 -12.98 -6.03
CA ALA A 7 -12.15 -11.80 -5.75
C ALA A 7 -13.61 -11.99 -6.20
N ARG A 8 -13.85 -12.72 -7.31
CA ARG A 8 -15.20 -13.07 -7.78
C ARG A 8 -15.90 -14.03 -6.83
N LEU A 9 -15.16 -15.00 -6.29
CA LEU A 9 -15.67 -15.92 -5.30
C LEU A 9 -16.01 -15.21 -3.99
N PHE A 10 -15.09 -14.38 -3.47
CA PHE A 10 -15.30 -13.62 -2.24
C PHE A 10 -16.46 -12.63 -2.33
N TRP A 11 -16.72 -12.07 -3.52
CA TRP A 11 -17.87 -11.20 -3.74
C TRP A 11 -19.20 -11.89 -3.39
N LEU A 12 -19.36 -13.19 -3.65
CA LEU A 12 -20.60 -13.92 -3.33
C LEU A 12 -20.86 -14.00 -1.82
N TYR A 13 -19.82 -13.97 -1.00
CA TYR A 13 -19.94 -14.01 0.45
C TYR A 13 -20.06 -12.62 1.07
N PHE A 14 -19.36 -11.62 0.52
CA PHE A 14 -19.21 -10.31 1.18
C PHE A 14 -19.96 -9.16 0.49
N GLY A 15 -20.17 -9.22 -0.83
CA GLY A 15 -21.03 -8.28 -1.56
C GLY A 15 -20.64 -6.79 -1.50
N ASP A 16 -19.36 -6.47 -1.24
CA ASP A 16 -18.88 -5.09 -1.04
C ASP A 16 -18.42 -4.40 -2.35
N VAL A 17 -19.22 -4.43 -3.41
CA VAL A 17 -18.92 -3.66 -4.63
C VAL A 17 -20.21 -3.24 -5.33
N THR A 18 -20.20 -2.03 -5.90
CA THR A 18 -21.33 -1.43 -6.62
C THR A 18 -21.55 -2.02 -8.01
N LEU A 19 -20.59 -2.78 -8.52
CA LEU A 19 -20.60 -3.34 -9.88
C LEU A 19 -21.15 -4.77 -9.90
N VAL A 20 -21.75 -5.17 -11.02
CA VAL A 20 -22.16 -6.55 -11.28
C VAL A 20 -20.98 -7.35 -11.81
N ASN A 21 -20.80 -8.61 -11.39
CA ASN A 21 -19.76 -9.49 -11.91
C ASN A 21 -19.96 -9.76 -13.40
N PRO A 22 -19.13 -9.22 -14.30
CA PRO A 22 -19.33 -9.36 -15.74
C PRO A 22 -18.91 -10.75 -16.27
N LYS A 23 -18.23 -11.54 -15.44
CA LYS A 23 -17.72 -12.86 -15.81
C LYS A 23 -17.81 -13.84 -14.63
N PRO A 24 -19.02 -14.30 -14.27
CA PRO A 24 -19.18 -15.34 -13.26
C PRO A 24 -18.43 -16.62 -13.69
N GLU A 25 -17.76 -17.25 -12.73
CA GLU A 25 -17.03 -18.50 -12.96
C GLU A 25 -17.90 -19.68 -12.56
N ARG A 26 -17.85 -20.79 -13.30
CA ARG A 26 -18.72 -21.96 -13.04
C ARG A 26 -18.46 -22.57 -11.66
N ASP A 27 -17.20 -22.58 -11.23
CA ASP A 27 -16.76 -23.18 -9.96
C ASP A 27 -17.33 -22.46 -8.72
N VAL A 28 -17.90 -21.26 -8.89
CA VAL A 28 -18.60 -20.58 -7.79
C VAL A 28 -19.91 -21.28 -7.40
N ILE A 29 -20.38 -22.26 -8.17
CA ILE A 29 -21.55 -23.08 -7.83
C ILE A 29 -21.41 -23.70 -6.43
N HIS A 30 -20.19 -24.09 -6.04
CA HIS A 30 -19.92 -24.66 -4.71
C HIS A 30 -20.17 -23.67 -3.57
N VAL A 31 -19.93 -22.37 -3.81
CA VAL A 31 -20.25 -21.33 -2.83
C VAL A 31 -21.76 -21.13 -2.74
N ILE A 32 -22.46 -21.16 -3.88
CA ILE A 32 -23.91 -20.98 -3.95
C ILE A 32 -24.66 -22.14 -3.29
N THR A 33 -24.21 -23.38 -3.51
CA THR A 33 -24.85 -24.59 -2.97
C THR A 33 -24.38 -24.96 -1.57
N SER A 34 -23.35 -24.30 -1.04
CA SER A 34 -22.89 -24.51 0.33
C SER A 34 -23.90 -23.97 1.35
N ALA A 35 -24.06 -24.69 2.46
CA ALA A 35 -24.79 -24.20 3.64
C ALA A 35 -23.97 -23.21 4.48
N TYR A 36 -22.65 -23.13 4.25
CA TYR A 36 -21.78 -22.22 4.99
C TYR A 36 -22.17 -20.76 4.76
N ARG A 37 -22.23 -19.99 5.85
CA ARG A 37 -22.37 -18.53 5.82
C ARG A 37 -21.26 -17.94 6.69
N PRO A 38 -20.47 -16.96 6.20
CA PRO A 38 -19.43 -16.36 7.03
C PRO A 38 -20.01 -15.72 8.29
N PRO A 39 -19.28 -15.74 9.42
CA PRO A 39 -19.67 -14.99 10.62
C PRO A 39 -19.88 -13.51 10.28
N GLN A 40 -20.90 -12.89 10.88
CA GLN A 40 -21.25 -11.51 10.57
C GLN A 40 -20.11 -10.52 10.83
N ALA A 41 -19.32 -10.73 11.89
CA ALA A 41 -18.12 -9.92 12.14
C ALA A 41 -17.12 -9.96 10.96
N VAL A 42 -16.97 -11.12 10.30
CA VAL A 42 -16.10 -11.27 9.12
C VAL A 42 -16.70 -10.56 7.89
N VAL A 43 -18.02 -10.64 7.70
CA VAL A 43 -18.71 -9.91 6.63
C VAL A 43 -18.56 -8.40 6.82
N LYS A 44 -18.75 -7.90 8.05
CA LYS A 44 -18.59 -6.48 8.41
C LYS A 44 -17.14 -6.03 8.24
N LEU A 45 -16.15 -6.85 8.64
CA LEU A 45 -14.74 -6.60 8.39
C LEU A 45 -14.45 -6.46 6.88
N ALA A 46 -14.94 -7.39 6.06
CA ALA A 46 -14.75 -7.37 4.61
C ALA A 46 -15.34 -6.11 3.96
N ARG A 47 -16.47 -5.62 4.50
CA ARG A 47 -17.12 -4.35 4.13
C ARG A 47 -16.50 -3.10 4.75
N LYS A 48 -15.37 -3.26 5.43
CA LYS A 48 -14.68 -2.19 6.16
C LYS A 48 -15.58 -1.46 7.17
N GLN A 49 -16.55 -2.16 7.76
CA GLN A 49 -17.48 -1.64 8.77
C GLN A 49 -16.85 -1.72 10.16
N PHE A 50 -15.77 -0.96 10.36
CA PHE A 50 -15.09 -0.81 11.64
C PHE A 50 -14.67 0.65 11.81
N GLN A 51 -14.28 1.02 13.02
CA GLN A 51 -13.81 2.38 13.28
C GLN A 51 -12.54 2.68 12.48
N LYS A 52 -12.59 3.77 11.72
CA LYS A 52 -11.49 4.31 10.91
C LYS A 52 -11.09 5.69 11.47
N PRO A 53 -9.86 6.13 11.21
CA PRO A 53 -8.80 5.38 10.55
C PRO A 53 -8.19 4.29 11.45
N VAL A 54 -7.60 3.26 10.86
CA VAL A 54 -6.89 2.20 11.63
C VAL A 54 -5.66 1.71 10.89
N GLU A 55 -4.60 1.47 11.66
CA GLU A 55 -3.36 0.88 11.18
C GLU A 55 -3.21 -0.56 11.70
N ILE A 56 -2.91 -1.47 10.79
CA ILE A 56 -2.67 -2.89 11.06
C ILE A 56 -1.27 -3.24 10.60
N LEU A 57 -0.49 -3.79 11.54
CA LEU A 57 0.77 -4.45 11.28
C LEU A 57 0.52 -5.94 11.08
N ALA A 58 1.00 -6.49 9.98
CA ALA A 58 0.83 -7.90 9.66
C ALA A 58 2.17 -8.51 9.25
N SER A 59 2.38 -9.78 9.57
CA SER A 59 3.54 -10.52 9.11
C SER A 59 3.07 -11.70 8.25
N LYS A 60 3.94 -12.18 7.35
CA LYS A 60 3.70 -13.37 6.53
C LYS A 60 4.98 -14.20 6.45
N PRO A 61 4.90 -15.54 6.44
CA PRO A 61 6.06 -16.37 6.16
C PRO A 61 6.49 -16.23 4.69
N VAL A 62 7.64 -16.79 4.35
CA VAL A 62 8.01 -16.97 2.93
C VAL A 62 7.07 -17.97 2.25
N TYR A 63 7.03 -17.98 0.92
CA TYR A 63 6.16 -18.91 0.19
C TYR A 63 6.46 -20.37 0.55
N GLU A 64 7.73 -20.77 0.55
CA GLU A 64 8.17 -22.14 0.84
C GLU A 64 8.23 -22.44 2.35
N ASN A 65 7.26 -21.94 3.12
CA ASN A 65 7.23 -22.08 4.58
C ASN A 65 7.12 -23.53 5.08
N TRP A 66 6.69 -24.46 4.23
CA TRP A 66 6.64 -25.90 4.52
C TRP A 66 8.02 -26.57 4.55
N LYS A 67 9.08 -25.89 4.09
CA LYS A 67 10.47 -26.39 4.22
C LYS A 67 10.99 -26.15 5.63
N PRO A 68 11.92 -26.99 6.14
CA PRO A 68 12.54 -26.78 7.44
C PRO A 68 13.09 -25.35 7.59
N GLY A 69 12.68 -24.66 8.66
CA GLY A 69 13.07 -23.28 8.96
C GLY A 69 12.26 -22.19 8.25
N GLY A 70 11.43 -22.54 7.27
CA GLY A 70 10.65 -21.58 6.46
C GLY A 70 9.53 -20.87 7.22
N GLU A 71 9.18 -21.34 8.40
CA GLU A 71 8.16 -20.78 9.29
C GLU A 71 8.70 -20.37 10.67
N ASP A 72 10.02 -20.36 10.86
CA ASP A 72 10.64 -20.02 12.15
C ASP A 72 10.50 -18.52 12.45
N LYS A 73 10.49 -17.70 11.40
CA LYS A 73 10.28 -16.25 11.48
C LYS A 73 9.49 -15.74 10.27
N PRO A 74 8.88 -14.54 10.36
CA PRO A 74 8.31 -13.89 9.19
C PRO A 74 9.36 -13.64 8.09
N GLY A 75 8.92 -13.72 6.84
CA GLY A 75 9.70 -13.29 5.67
C GLY A 75 9.29 -11.91 5.16
N TYR A 76 8.07 -11.49 5.50
CA TYR A 76 7.47 -10.24 5.07
C TYR A 76 6.77 -9.53 6.22
N TRP A 77 6.88 -8.21 6.25
CA TRP A 77 6.23 -7.33 7.20
C TRP A 77 5.41 -6.29 6.45
N GLU A 78 4.10 -6.40 6.59
CA GLU A 78 3.12 -5.52 5.96
C GLU A 78 2.68 -4.44 6.95
N THR A 79 2.61 -3.21 6.47
CA THR A 79 1.87 -2.13 7.15
C THR A 79 0.67 -1.78 6.28
N THR A 80 -0.53 -1.89 6.83
CA THR A 80 -1.77 -1.48 6.16
C THR A 80 -2.44 -0.38 6.96
N PHE A 81 -2.82 0.69 6.28
CA PHE A 81 -3.61 1.78 6.84
C PHE A 81 -4.94 1.88 6.11
N PHE A 82 -6.03 1.89 6.87
CA PHE A 82 -7.38 2.12 6.37
C PHE A 82 -7.76 3.55 6.72
N GLY A 83 -7.79 4.43 5.71
CA GLY A 83 -8.52 5.69 5.79
C GLY A 83 -10.01 5.47 5.58
N HIS A 84 -10.78 6.55 5.51
CA HIS A 84 -12.22 6.51 5.28
C HIS A 84 -12.54 6.11 3.84
N THR A 85 -11.76 6.65 2.90
CA THR A 85 -11.95 6.52 1.45
C THR A 85 -10.86 5.70 0.78
N TYR A 86 -9.84 5.23 1.51
CA TYR A 86 -8.76 4.46 0.92
C TYR A 86 -8.18 3.38 1.84
N GLN A 87 -7.41 2.48 1.24
CA GLN A 87 -6.54 1.52 1.91
C GLN A 87 -5.14 1.63 1.31
N LEU A 88 -4.14 1.83 2.16
CA LEU A 88 -2.74 1.99 1.79
C LEU A 88 -1.92 0.88 2.42
N GLY A 89 -1.23 0.09 1.60
CA GLY A 89 -0.37 -1.01 2.03
C GLY A 89 1.06 -0.86 1.52
N SER A 90 2.01 -1.18 2.39
CA SER A 90 3.42 -1.40 2.04
C SER A 90 3.92 -2.69 2.64
N LEU A 91 4.98 -3.23 2.05
CA LEU A 91 5.62 -4.45 2.49
C LEU A 91 7.14 -4.26 2.54
N ALA A 92 7.70 -4.55 3.71
CA ALA A 92 9.13 -4.67 3.95
C ALA A 92 9.52 -6.15 3.99
N GLY A 93 10.77 -6.45 3.61
CA GLY A 93 11.32 -7.81 3.61
C GLY A 93 12.83 -7.77 3.47
N GLU A 94 13.51 -8.82 3.91
CA GLU A 94 14.99 -8.88 3.94
C GLU A 94 15.62 -9.10 2.54
N PHE A 95 14.82 -9.44 1.53
CA PHE A 95 15.29 -9.90 0.22
C PHE A 95 14.39 -9.40 -0.94
N PRO A 96 14.89 -9.46 -2.19
CA PRO A 96 14.04 -9.26 -3.38
C PRO A 96 13.00 -10.36 -3.54
N ALA A 97 11.81 -10.01 -4.03
CA ALA A 97 10.71 -10.95 -4.23
C ALA A 97 9.91 -10.57 -5.49
N GLY A 98 10.12 -11.31 -6.59
CA GLY A 98 9.58 -10.98 -7.92
C GLY A 98 8.05 -11.02 -8.02
N ASP A 99 7.39 -11.85 -7.22
CA ASP A 99 5.92 -12.01 -7.25
C ASP A 99 5.20 -11.21 -6.16
N VAL A 100 5.93 -10.40 -5.40
CA VAL A 100 5.40 -9.62 -4.28
C VAL A 100 5.44 -8.13 -4.62
N GLY A 101 4.28 -7.48 -4.62
CA GLY A 101 4.19 -6.03 -4.76
C GLY A 101 4.52 -5.34 -3.44
N PRO A 102 5.57 -4.49 -3.36
CA PRO A 102 5.98 -3.86 -2.11
C PRO A 102 5.08 -2.70 -1.67
N PHE A 103 4.14 -2.26 -2.52
CA PHE A 103 3.32 -1.09 -2.30
C PHE A 103 2.03 -1.15 -3.12
N LYS A 104 0.91 -0.73 -2.51
CA LYS A 104 -0.36 -0.53 -3.21
C LYS A 104 -1.28 0.40 -2.42
N LEU A 105 -1.90 1.35 -3.12
CA LEU A 105 -3.03 2.12 -2.63
C LEU A 105 -4.29 1.75 -3.42
N MET A 106 -5.40 1.63 -2.70
CA MET A 106 -6.74 1.40 -3.23
C MET A 106 -7.64 2.52 -2.72
N ALA A 107 -8.09 3.40 -3.61
CA ALA A 107 -9.02 4.49 -3.33
C ALA A 107 -10.44 4.11 -3.75
N TYR A 108 -11.42 4.56 -2.98
CA TYR A 108 -12.83 4.43 -3.30
C TYR A 108 -13.14 5.18 -4.59
N ASN A 109 -13.89 4.55 -5.48
CA ASN A 109 -14.45 5.18 -6.67
C ASN A 109 -15.88 4.65 -6.86
N GLN A 110 -16.86 5.55 -6.97
CA GLN A 110 -18.28 5.17 -7.04
C GLN A 110 -18.61 4.42 -8.34
N GLU A 111 -18.02 4.84 -9.46
CA GLU A 111 -18.28 4.27 -10.79
C GLU A 111 -17.49 2.98 -11.05
N ARG A 112 -16.23 2.94 -10.61
CA ARG A 112 -15.28 1.84 -10.90
C ARG A 112 -15.16 0.83 -9.76
N GLY A 113 -15.71 1.16 -8.60
CA GLY A 113 -15.54 0.47 -7.31
C GLY A 113 -14.23 0.83 -6.62
N VAL A 114 -13.11 0.81 -7.37
CA VAL A 114 -11.77 1.12 -6.84
C VAL A 114 -10.87 1.72 -7.90
N ASP A 115 -10.12 2.73 -7.48
CA ASP A 115 -8.97 3.27 -8.20
C ASP A 115 -7.68 2.79 -7.53
N PHE A 116 -6.68 2.41 -8.34
CA PHE A 116 -5.41 1.92 -7.84
C PHE A 116 -4.33 2.99 -8.03
N PHE A 117 -3.49 3.18 -7.02
CA PHE A 117 -2.18 3.79 -7.20
C PHE A 117 -1.12 2.78 -6.80
N VAL A 118 -0.32 2.37 -7.77
CA VAL A 118 0.74 1.36 -7.57
C VAL A 118 2.05 1.90 -8.11
N ALA A 119 3.14 1.47 -7.50
CA ALA A 119 4.48 1.86 -7.87
C ALA A 119 5.41 0.64 -7.89
N ASN A 120 6.38 0.66 -8.78
CA ASN A 120 7.47 -0.31 -8.81
C ASN A 120 8.74 0.34 -9.39
N THR A 121 9.82 -0.43 -9.39
CA THR A 121 11.12 0.00 -9.93
C THR A 121 11.56 -0.91 -11.07
N GLY A 122 12.26 -0.34 -12.05
CA GLY A 122 12.79 -1.08 -13.19
C GLY A 122 11.74 -1.61 -14.18
N GLY A 123 12.20 -2.32 -15.19
CA GLY A 123 11.34 -2.76 -16.30
C GLY A 123 10.95 -1.60 -17.23
N ALA A 124 9.76 -1.69 -17.82
CA ALA A 124 9.26 -0.71 -18.80
C ALA A 124 7.88 -0.12 -18.43
N TRP A 125 7.22 -0.68 -17.42
CA TRP A 125 5.91 -0.26 -16.90
C TRP A 125 5.68 -0.93 -15.54
N VAL A 126 4.56 -0.61 -14.87
CA VAL A 126 4.27 -1.16 -13.54
C VAL A 126 3.99 -2.66 -13.56
N LYS A 127 4.82 -3.44 -12.87
CA LYS A 127 4.64 -4.87 -12.64
C LYS A 127 4.82 -5.19 -11.15
N PRO A 128 4.15 -6.23 -10.63
CA PRO A 128 4.49 -6.78 -9.32
C PRO A 128 5.97 -7.12 -9.25
N GLY A 129 6.54 -6.98 -8.05
CA GLY A 129 7.92 -7.34 -7.78
C GLY A 129 8.63 -6.33 -6.91
N LYS A 130 9.21 -6.82 -5.82
CA LYS A 130 10.16 -6.11 -4.99
C LYS A 130 11.56 -6.39 -5.53
N ASN A 131 12.24 -5.38 -6.06
CA ASN A 131 13.62 -5.55 -6.51
C ASN A 131 14.61 -5.45 -5.36
N GLN A 132 15.83 -5.92 -5.62
CA GLN A 132 16.95 -5.76 -4.71
C GLN A 132 17.21 -4.27 -4.48
N GLY A 133 17.40 -3.88 -3.22
CA GLY A 133 17.63 -2.50 -2.80
C GLY A 133 16.36 -1.66 -2.65
N ASP A 134 15.19 -2.13 -3.09
CA ASP A 134 13.91 -1.46 -2.82
C ASP A 134 13.57 -1.61 -1.33
N GLN A 135 13.46 -0.49 -0.62
CA GLN A 135 13.08 -0.46 0.79
C GLN A 135 11.96 0.53 1.02
N VAL A 136 10.85 0.04 1.58
CA VAL A 136 9.64 0.82 1.81
C VAL A 136 9.36 0.85 3.30
N GLY A 137 9.07 2.04 3.81
CA GLY A 137 8.57 2.27 5.15
C GLY A 137 7.25 3.00 5.09
N GLN A 138 6.37 2.71 6.05
CA GLN A 138 5.08 3.37 6.17
C GLN A 138 4.78 3.70 7.62
N TYR A 139 4.09 4.82 7.82
CA TYR A 139 3.39 5.13 9.05
C TYR A 139 2.10 5.85 8.69
N ARG A 140 0.97 5.21 9.00
CA ARG A 140 -0.38 5.67 8.64
C ARG A 140 -0.48 5.99 7.15
N ASN A 141 -0.74 7.25 6.82
CA ASN A 141 -0.91 7.82 5.48
C ASN A 141 0.43 8.24 4.83
N LEU A 142 1.56 8.09 5.52
CA LEU A 142 2.89 8.46 5.03
C LEU A 142 3.67 7.23 4.55
N VAL A 143 4.29 7.32 3.38
CA VAL A 143 5.17 6.29 2.82
C VAL A 143 6.48 6.91 2.38
N LEU A 144 7.59 6.26 2.73
CA LEU A 144 8.90 6.51 2.15
C LEU A 144 9.34 5.27 1.39
N TRP A 145 9.69 5.41 0.12
CA TRP A 145 10.37 4.38 -0.65
C TRP A 145 11.74 4.89 -1.04
N LEU A 146 12.80 4.18 -0.65
CA LEU A 146 14.18 4.50 -0.98
C LEU A 146 14.91 3.30 -1.60
N ARG A 147 15.83 3.58 -2.54
CA ARG A 147 16.75 2.60 -3.12
C ARG A 147 18.03 3.29 -3.60
N PRO A 148 19.12 2.55 -3.86
CA PRO A 148 20.27 3.12 -4.56
C PRO A 148 19.87 3.65 -5.95
N ALA A 149 20.38 4.83 -6.31
CA ALA A 149 20.02 5.58 -7.53
C ALA A 149 20.56 5.00 -8.85
N LYS A 150 21.11 3.77 -8.83
CA LYS A 150 21.75 3.14 -10.00
C LYS A 150 20.70 2.61 -10.99
N ASP A 151 20.47 3.38 -12.06
CA ASP A 151 19.87 3.02 -13.36
C ASP A 151 18.54 2.24 -13.36
N ARG A 152 17.65 2.50 -12.39
CA ARG A 152 16.29 1.95 -12.43
C ARG A 152 15.24 3.03 -12.19
N PRO A 153 14.44 3.40 -13.20
CA PRO A 153 13.36 4.36 -13.02
C PRO A 153 12.30 3.81 -12.08
N PHE A 154 11.56 4.72 -11.48
CA PHE A 154 10.28 4.43 -10.85
C PHE A 154 9.17 4.49 -11.89
N PHE A 155 8.25 3.55 -11.83
CA PHE A 155 6.99 3.65 -12.54
C PHE A 155 5.84 3.75 -11.56
N PHE A 156 4.85 4.53 -11.94
CA PHE A 156 3.60 4.71 -11.21
C PHE A 156 2.45 4.41 -12.15
N GLN A 157 1.40 3.76 -11.67
CA GLN A 157 0.20 3.52 -12.45
C GLN A 157 -1.02 3.95 -11.64
N LEU A 158 -1.89 4.70 -12.31
CA LEU A 158 -3.06 5.35 -11.74
C LEU A 158 -4.13 5.58 -12.83
N PRO A 159 -5.39 5.89 -12.45
CA PRO A 159 -6.46 6.13 -13.40
C PRO A 159 -6.16 7.29 -14.35
N LYS A 160 -6.59 7.17 -15.61
CA LYS A 160 -6.56 8.28 -16.56
C LYS A 160 -7.43 9.47 -16.12
N THR A 161 -8.47 9.18 -15.34
CA THR A 161 -9.38 10.18 -14.76
C THR A 161 -8.76 10.98 -13.62
N ALA A 162 -7.61 10.55 -13.08
CA ALA A 162 -6.92 11.28 -12.03
C ALA A 162 -6.38 12.62 -12.57
N GLN A 163 -6.84 13.73 -12.00
CA GLN A 163 -6.25 15.05 -12.24
C GLN A 163 -4.85 15.06 -11.64
N ALA A 164 -3.87 15.45 -12.45
CA ALA A 164 -2.46 15.45 -12.09
C ALA A 164 -1.90 16.86 -12.25
N GLU A 165 -1.23 17.35 -11.22
CA GLU A 165 -0.65 18.70 -11.16
C GLU A 165 0.77 18.60 -10.59
N ILE A 166 1.62 19.56 -10.96
CA ILE A 166 2.92 19.77 -10.32
C ILE A 166 2.96 21.21 -9.84
N GLU A 167 3.06 21.39 -8.53
CA GLU A 167 3.22 22.71 -7.89
C GLU A 167 4.42 22.66 -6.94
N ASP A 168 5.34 23.62 -7.04
CA ASP A 168 6.52 23.71 -6.18
C ASP A 168 7.36 22.41 -6.13
N GLY A 169 7.40 21.68 -7.25
CA GLY A 169 8.10 20.39 -7.36
C GLY A 169 7.38 19.20 -6.69
N ILE A 170 6.17 19.41 -6.17
CA ILE A 170 5.33 18.37 -5.57
C ILE A 170 4.34 17.88 -6.62
N TRP A 171 4.20 16.56 -6.77
CA TRP A 171 3.22 15.96 -7.67
C TRP A 171 1.94 15.70 -6.91
N PHE A 172 0.87 16.38 -7.32
CA PHE A 172 -0.46 16.17 -6.76
C PHE A 172 -1.30 15.33 -7.71
N PHE A 173 -1.98 14.34 -7.14
CA PHE A 173 -2.96 13.53 -7.87
C PHE A 173 -4.28 13.55 -7.11
N LYS A 174 -5.33 14.03 -7.78
CA LYS A 174 -6.69 14.04 -7.26
C LYS A 174 -7.47 12.85 -7.84
N LEU A 175 -7.84 11.91 -6.96
CA LEU A 175 -8.85 10.89 -7.24
C LEU A 175 -10.22 11.39 -6.71
N GLU A 176 -11.27 10.58 -6.86
CA GLU A 176 -12.65 10.98 -6.52
C GLU A 176 -12.77 11.52 -5.07
N LYS A 177 -12.30 10.74 -4.09
CA LYS A 177 -12.38 11.10 -2.66
C LYS A 177 -11.04 11.03 -1.92
N THR A 178 -9.97 10.68 -2.63
CA THR A 178 -8.64 10.48 -2.08
C THR A 178 -7.63 11.29 -2.88
N TRP A 179 -6.66 11.90 -2.22
CA TRP A 179 -5.68 12.76 -2.84
C TRP A 179 -4.28 12.33 -2.45
N LEU A 180 -3.34 12.46 -3.37
CA LEU A 180 -1.96 12.04 -3.20
C LEU A 180 -1.04 13.24 -3.39
N ALA A 181 -0.03 13.38 -2.54
CA ALA A 181 1.08 14.28 -2.73
C ALA A 181 2.38 13.48 -2.73
N ILE A 182 3.16 13.62 -3.79
CA ILE A 182 4.45 12.94 -3.94
C ILE A 182 5.55 13.98 -4.02
N ARG A 183 6.53 13.88 -3.13
CA ARG A 183 7.81 14.58 -3.24
C ARG A 183 8.86 13.61 -3.75
N SER A 184 9.50 13.96 -4.85
CA SER A 184 10.60 13.17 -5.39
C SER A 184 11.82 13.23 -4.47
N ILE A 185 12.53 12.11 -4.39
CA ILE A 185 13.86 12.02 -3.77
C ILE A 185 14.80 11.64 -4.91
N ASN A 186 15.54 12.61 -5.45
CA ASN A 186 16.44 12.39 -6.59
C ASN A 186 15.75 11.65 -7.76
N LEU A 187 14.52 12.06 -8.11
CA LEU A 187 13.83 11.63 -9.32
C LEU A 187 13.59 12.84 -10.21
N ASP A 188 13.73 12.62 -11.52
CA ASP A 188 13.29 13.58 -12.52
C ASP A 188 11.75 13.69 -12.53
N THR A 189 11.24 14.75 -13.15
CA THR A 189 9.80 14.89 -13.39
C THR A 189 9.29 13.69 -14.17
N TYR A 190 8.09 13.23 -13.83
CA TYR A 190 7.52 12.07 -14.50
C TYR A 190 7.11 12.37 -15.94
N THR A 191 7.12 11.33 -16.76
CA THR A 191 6.58 11.34 -18.13
C THR A 191 5.59 10.19 -18.30
N GLU A 192 4.52 10.39 -19.07
CA GLU A 192 3.63 9.28 -19.41
C GLU A 192 4.28 8.35 -20.42
N VAL A 193 4.14 7.04 -20.20
CA VAL A 193 4.68 5.99 -21.07
C VAL A 193 3.62 4.96 -21.40
N ALA A 194 3.69 4.39 -22.60
CA ALA A 194 2.81 3.31 -23.01
C ALA A 194 3.21 1.98 -22.37
N ILE A 195 2.24 1.11 -22.10
CA ILE A 195 2.48 -0.29 -21.73
C ILE A 195 2.89 -1.04 -23.01
N PRO A 196 4.12 -1.58 -23.13
CA PRO A 196 4.60 -2.15 -24.40
C PRO A 196 3.85 -3.42 -24.84
N ASN A 197 3.32 -4.18 -23.89
CA ASN A 197 2.61 -5.42 -24.18
C ASN A 197 1.12 -5.14 -24.42
N GLN A 198 0.63 -5.42 -25.63
CA GLN A 198 -0.75 -5.12 -26.05
C GLN A 198 -1.82 -5.75 -25.16
N LYS A 199 -1.63 -6.99 -24.69
CA LYS A 199 -2.58 -7.66 -23.79
C LYS A 199 -2.74 -6.89 -22.48
N PHE A 200 -1.62 -6.43 -21.90
CA PHE A 200 -1.65 -5.63 -20.67
C PHE A 200 -2.12 -4.19 -20.92
N ALA A 201 -1.77 -3.60 -22.06
CA ALA A 201 -2.29 -2.28 -22.45
C ALA A 201 -3.82 -2.29 -22.57
N GLN A 202 -4.40 -3.36 -23.11
CA GLN A 202 -5.85 -3.54 -23.16
C GLN A 202 -6.45 -3.76 -21.77
N LEU A 203 -5.82 -4.61 -20.95
CA LEU A 203 -6.27 -4.89 -19.58
C LEU A 203 -6.30 -3.64 -18.70
N TYR A 204 -5.28 -2.78 -18.83
CA TYR A 204 -5.12 -1.54 -18.08
C TYR A 204 -5.45 -0.30 -18.92
N SER A 205 -6.40 -0.42 -19.86
CA SER A 205 -6.75 0.65 -20.80
C SER A 205 -7.32 1.91 -20.14
N GLN A 206 -7.84 1.79 -18.92
CA GLN A 206 -8.32 2.89 -18.10
C GLN A 206 -7.26 3.51 -17.18
N GLU A 207 -6.04 2.95 -17.18
CA GLU A 207 -4.90 3.46 -16.40
C GLU A 207 -3.92 4.20 -17.31
N LYS A 208 -3.19 5.15 -16.74
CA LYS A 208 -1.97 5.72 -17.31
C LYS A 208 -0.76 5.21 -16.52
N THR A 209 0.38 5.08 -17.20
CA THR A 209 1.64 4.72 -16.57
C THR A 209 2.59 5.90 -16.67
N LEU A 210 3.12 6.33 -15.53
CA LEU A 210 4.10 7.38 -15.41
C LEU A 210 5.48 6.77 -15.14
N LYS A 211 6.53 7.39 -15.68
CA LYS A 211 7.93 7.01 -15.48
C LYS A 211 8.70 8.21 -14.94
N ALA A 212 9.44 8.01 -13.85
CA ALA A 212 10.38 8.97 -13.30
C ALA A 212 11.78 8.36 -13.25
N THR A 213 12.75 9.00 -13.91
CA THR A 213 14.13 8.50 -13.96
C THR A 213 14.89 8.91 -12.71
N THR A 214 15.79 8.07 -12.23
CA THR A 214 16.64 8.39 -11.07
C THR A 214 17.69 9.43 -11.46
N LEU A 215 17.93 10.38 -10.55
CA LEU A 215 18.96 11.41 -10.63
C LEU A 215 20.04 11.13 -9.60
N GLY A 216 21.26 11.61 -9.86
CA GLY A 216 22.39 11.46 -8.95
C GLY A 216 22.86 10.01 -8.75
N ASN A 217 23.82 9.84 -7.83
CA ASN A 217 24.54 8.57 -7.67
C ASN A 217 24.38 7.91 -6.29
N SER A 218 23.67 8.53 -5.35
CA SER A 218 23.46 8.00 -4.00
C SER A 218 22.15 7.19 -3.92
N TYR A 219 21.08 7.80 -3.43
CA TYR A 219 19.78 7.17 -3.26
C TYR A 219 18.69 7.95 -3.98
N ALA A 220 17.69 7.23 -4.47
CA ALA A 220 16.52 7.79 -5.15
C ALA A 220 15.24 7.09 -4.67
N GLY A 221 14.12 7.78 -4.81
CA GLY A 221 12.88 7.36 -4.19
C GLY A 221 11.79 8.41 -4.20
N PHE A 222 10.80 8.24 -3.34
CA PHE A 222 9.76 9.23 -3.14
C PHE A 222 9.21 9.19 -1.72
N ALA A 223 8.70 10.35 -1.28
CA ALA A 223 7.82 10.47 -0.13
C ALA A 223 6.39 10.64 -0.65
N LEU A 224 5.47 9.83 -0.15
CA LEU A 224 4.04 9.92 -0.44
C LEU A 224 3.28 10.27 0.83
N GLU A 225 2.38 11.24 0.70
CA GLU A 225 1.35 11.56 1.66
C GLU A 225 -0.03 11.41 1.02
N VAL A 226 -0.96 10.81 1.76
CA VAL A 226 -2.34 10.57 1.31
C VAL A 226 -3.29 11.41 2.16
N GLY A 227 -4.20 12.12 1.49
CA GLY A 227 -5.27 12.91 2.10
C GLY A 227 -6.65 12.46 1.61
N GLU A 228 -7.66 12.87 2.37
CA GLU A 228 -9.09 12.69 2.11
C GLU A 228 -9.87 13.80 2.85
N GLU A 229 -11.17 13.90 2.58
CA GLU A 229 -12.04 14.90 3.21
C GLU A 229 -11.99 14.85 4.74
N GLU A 230 -11.98 13.66 5.34
CA GLU A 230 -11.96 13.49 6.80
C GLU A 230 -10.65 13.96 7.45
N SER A 231 -9.57 14.11 6.68
CA SER A 231 -8.26 14.56 7.18
C SER A 231 -7.95 16.02 6.87
N HIS A 232 -8.44 16.55 5.74
CA HIS A 232 -8.09 17.91 5.28
C HIS A 232 -9.27 18.75 4.83
N GLY A 233 -10.50 18.22 4.86
CA GLY A 233 -11.71 18.90 4.39
C GLY A 233 -11.88 18.88 2.88
N ASN A 234 -10.93 19.44 2.12
CA ASN A 234 -10.96 19.43 0.65
C ASN A 234 -9.57 19.35 0.03
N TYR A 235 -9.54 19.16 -1.30
CA TYR A 235 -8.31 18.98 -2.06
C TYR A 235 -7.38 20.21 -2.01
N GLU A 236 -7.92 21.43 -2.03
CA GLU A 236 -7.08 22.63 -1.98
C GLU A 236 -6.47 22.82 -0.60
N ASP A 237 -7.23 22.55 0.47
CA ASP A 237 -6.71 22.55 1.84
C ASP A 237 -5.64 21.46 2.05
N PHE A 238 -5.81 20.28 1.44
CA PHE A 238 -4.77 19.25 1.40
C PHE A 238 -3.49 19.76 0.71
N LYS A 239 -3.61 20.32 -0.50
CA LYS A 239 -2.46 20.89 -1.22
C LYS A 239 -1.76 21.97 -0.38
N GLN A 240 -2.53 22.87 0.21
CA GLN A 240 -1.99 23.97 1.00
C GLN A 240 -1.29 23.46 2.26
N ALA A 241 -1.91 22.52 2.99
CA ALA A 241 -1.31 21.91 4.16
C ALA A 241 0.01 21.20 3.82
N VAL A 242 0.06 20.44 2.71
CA VAL A 242 1.29 19.77 2.26
C VAL A 242 2.38 20.78 1.87
N LYS A 243 2.02 21.88 1.20
CA LYS A 243 2.99 22.92 0.81
C LYS A 243 3.57 23.63 2.03
N GLU A 244 2.72 24.00 2.99
CA GLU A 244 3.12 24.83 4.14
C GLU A 244 3.75 24.04 5.28
N LYS A 245 3.23 22.84 5.57
CA LYS A 245 3.52 22.14 6.83
C LYS A 245 4.39 20.91 6.63
N SER A 246 4.30 20.27 5.48
CA SER A 246 5.02 19.03 5.24
C SER A 246 6.49 19.27 4.86
N GLN A 247 7.41 18.52 5.46
CA GLN A 247 8.85 18.74 5.36
C GLN A 247 9.61 17.45 5.05
N LEU A 248 10.35 17.46 3.93
CA LEU A 248 11.27 16.38 3.52
C LEU A 248 12.71 16.81 3.77
N ASP A 249 13.35 16.14 4.72
CA ASP A 249 14.77 16.36 5.01
C ASP A 249 15.63 15.33 4.27
N LEU A 250 16.45 15.86 3.36
CA LEU A 250 17.38 15.11 2.53
C LEU A 250 18.85 15.38 2.88
N ARG A 251 19.14 16.07 4.00
CA ARG A 251 20.53 16.41 4.39
C ARG A 251 21.43 15.18 4.54
N GLU A 252 20.86 14.04 4.91
CA GLU A 252 21.57 12.76 5.09
C GLU A 252 21.26 11.73 3.99
N ILE A 253 20.79 12.19 2.81
CA ILE A 253 20.41 11.30 1.72
C ILE A 253 21.57 10.42 1.23
N ASP A 254 22.81 10.94 1.24
CA ASP A 254 23.99 10.19 0.83
C ASP A 254 24.34 9.03 1.78
N LEU A 255 23.83 9.11 3.02
CA LEU A 255 23.89 8.02 4.01
C LEU A 255 22.68 7.08 3.92
N GLY A 256 21.79 7.29 2.94
CA GLY A 256 20.56 6.53 2.77
C GLY A 256 19.49 6.86 3.82
N LYS A 257 19.55 8.05 4.44
CA LYS A 257 18.62 8.45 5.51
C LYS A 257 17.76 9.62 5.05
N VAL A 258 16.46 9.49 5.26
CA VAL A 258 15.45 10.50 4.91
C VAL A 258 14.48 10.63 6.07
N GLN A 259 14.15 11.87 6.43
CA GLN A 259 13.11 12.17 7.41
C GLN A 259 11.98 12.95 6.74
N TRP A 260 10.75 12.55 7.06
CA TRP A 260 9.54 13.15 6.54
C TRP A 260 8.61 13.52 7.70
N ILE A 261 8.10 14.74 7.67
CA ILE A 261 7.01 15.21 8.54
C ILE A 261 5.82 15.49 7.63
N GLY A 262 4.72 14.77 7.82
CA GLY A 262 3.49 14.96 7.06
C GLY A 262 2.78 16.25 7.45
N SER A 263 1.82 16.69 6.64
CA SER A 263 1.11 17.96 6.86
C SER A 263 0.25 17.98 8.14
N THR A 264 -0.11 16.80 8.66
CA THR A 264 -0.85 16.59 9.90
C THR A 264 0.05 16.41 11.14
N GLY A 265 1.38 16.47 10.97
CA GLY A 265 2.37 16.45 12.05
C GLY A 265 2.96 15.08 12.38
N GLU A 266 2.40 13.98 11.85
CA GLU A 266 3.04 12.67 11.93
C GLU A 266 4.40 12.67 11.23
N SER A 267 5.33 11.86 11.74
CA SER A 267 6.66 11.74 11.16
C SER A 267 7.06 10.30 10.87
N LEU A 268 7.83 10.14 9.79
CA LEU A 268 8.43 8.89 9.38
C LEU A 268 9.89 9.16 8.97
N GLN A 269 10.81 8.42 9.56
CA GLN A 269 12.19 8.35 9.09
C GLN A 269 12.47 6.97 8.53
N LEU A 270 13.15 6.92 7.40
CA LEU A 270 13.68 5.70 6.81
C LEU A 270 15.21 5.82 6.71
N THR A 271 15.90 4.76 7.14
CA THR A 271 17.33 4.57 6.86
C THR A 271 17.50 3.29 6.07
N HIS A 272 18.04 3.43 4.86
CA HIS A 272 18.32 2.32 3.96
C HIS A 272 19.34 1.38 4.58
N ASN A 273 19.09 0.08 4.45
CA ASN A 273 19.98 -0.96 4.91
C ASN A 273 20.77 -1.54 3.72
N PRO A 274 22.09 -1.33 3.64
CA PRO A 274 22.87 -1.88 2.54
C PRO A 274 23.18 -3.38 2.69
N LYS A 275 22.96 -3.96 3.88
CA LYS A 275 23.30 -5.37 4.15
C LYS A 275 22.18 -6.33 3.75
N ASN A 276 20.94 -5.91 3.90
CA ASN A 276 19.75 -6.62 3.45
C ASN A 276 18.64 -5.62 3.14
N ASP A 277 17.53 -6.05 2.55
CA ASP A 277 16.50 -5.12 2.09
C ASP A 277 15.54 -4.63 3.20
N LEU A 278 15.81 -4.92 4.48
CA LEU A 278 14.95 -4.53 5.60
C LEU A 278 15.39 -3.16 6.16
N PRO A 279 14.62 -2.07 5.95
CA PRO A 279 15.02 -0.73 6.38
C PRO A 279 14.97 -0.57 7.90
N SER A 280 15.69 0.41 8.43
CA SER A 280 15.41 0.91 9.79
C SER A 280 14.39 2.03 9.73
N LEU A 281 13.36 1.98 10.57
CA LEU A 281 12.31 2.99 10.62
C LEU A 281 12.20 3.66 11.99
N ILE A 282 11.91 4.95 11.99
CA ILE A 282 11.42 5.69 13.17
C ILE A 282 10.04 6.23 12.82
N ARG A 283 9.03 5.83 13.59
CA ARG A 283 7.61 6.15 13.37
C ARG A 283 7.14 7.03 14.52
N ASN A 284 6.88 8.29 14.23
CA ASN A 284 6.54 9.31 15.21
C ASN A 284 7.49 9.33 16.43
N GLY A 285 8.80 9.39 16.16
CA GLY A 285 9.86 9.34 17.18
C GLY A 285 10.19 7.97 17.76
N ASN A 286 9.37 6.93 17.51
CA ASN A 286 9.59 5.59 18.06
C ASN A 286 10.30 4.69 17.05
N LYS A 287 11.40 4.05 17.45
CA LYS A 287 12.08 3.05 16.62
C LYS A 287 11.13 1.88 16.37
N HIS A 288 10.96 1.50 15.10
CA HIS A 288 10.21 0.32 14.74
C HIS A 288 11.08 -0.93 14.91
N ASP A 289 10.59 -1.88 15.70
CA ASP A 289 11.29 -3.13 16.01
C ASP A 289 10.64 -4.28 15.22
N TRP A 290 11.24 -4.62 14.08
CA TRP A 290 10.77 -5.72 13.22
C TRP A 290 10.71 -7.07 13.94
N SER A 291 11.54 -7.29 14.96
CA SER A 291 11.55 -8.54 15.73
C SER A 291 10.31 -8.71 16.61
N LYS A 292 9.59 -7.61 16.90
CA LYS A 292 8.33 -7.61 17.65
C LYS A 292 7.11 -7.56 16.73
N HIS A 293 7.29 -7.28 15.45
CA HIS A 293 6.26 -7.31 14.42
C HIS A 293 6.13 -8.75 13.87
N VAL A 294 5.69 -9.66 14.74
CA VAL A 294 5.56 -11.09 14.38
C VAL A 294 4.12 -11.52 14.15
N ASP A 295 3.15 -10.81 14.72
CA ASP A 295 1.73 -11.16 14.61
C ASP A 295 1.25 -11.20 13.16
N LEU A 296 0.38 -12.16 12.81
CA LEU A 296 -0.21 -12.25 11.48
C LEU A 296 -1.11 -11.05 11.18
N TYR A 297 -1.81 -10.55 12.21
CA TYR A 297 -2.54 -9.27 12.20
C TYR A 297 -2.51 -8.64 13.60
N LYS A 298 -2.05 -7.39 13.69
CA LYS A 298 -1.97 -6.61 14.93
C LYS A 298 -2.36 -5.16 14.71
N PRO A 299 -3.47 -4.69 15.27
CA PRO A 299 -3.79 -3.27 15.32
C PRO A 299 -2.80 -2.52 16.22
N ILE A 300 -2.30 -1.37 15.79
CA ILE A 300 -1.31 -0.60 16.59
C ILE A 300 -1.88 -0.12 17.94
N ASN A 301 -3.16 0.23 17.98
CA ASN A 301 -3.79 0.79 19.19
C ASN A 301 -4.39 -0.27 20.12
N GLY A 302 -4.09 -1.57 19.91
CA GLY A 302 -4.66 -2.69 20.69
C GLY A 302 -6.12 -3.00 20.39
N ASN A 303 -6.92 -1.97 20.09
CA ASN A 303 -8.25 -2.08 19.54
C ASN A 303 -8.18 -1.98 18.01
N GLY A 304 -8.71 -2.98 17.32
CA GLY A 304 -8.85 -2.95 15.88
C GLY A 304 -9.56 -4.17 15.36
N PRO A 305 -9.85 -4.20 14.05
CA PRO A 305 -10.93 -5.03 13.57
C PRO A 305 -10.55 -6.50 13.38
N ILE A 306 -9.26 -6.81 13.50
CA ILE A 306 -8.72 -8.17 13.38
C ILE A 306 -7.45 -8.30 14.21
N TYR A 307 -7.32 -9.42 14.92
CA TYR A 307 -6.10 -9.82 15.61
C TYR A 307 -5.86 -11.33 15.46
N LEU A 308 -4.62 -11.68 15.13
CA LEU A 308 -4.13 -13.05 15.15
C LEU A 308 -2.62 -13.03 15.36
N GLY A 309 -2.14 -13.59 16.48
CA GLY A 309 -0.71 -13.69 16.73
C GLY A 309 -0.03 -14.80 15.93
N TRP A 310 1.30 -14.76 15.88
CA TRP A 310 2.10 -15.76 15.16
C TRP A 310 1.95 -17.15 15.76
N LYS A 311 1.45 -18.12 14.98
CA LYS A 311 1.25 -19.52 15.41
C LYS A 311 0.38 -19.69 16.67
N ILE A 312 -0.45 -18.69 17.03
CA ILE A 312 -1.34 -18.77 18.21
C ILE A 312 -2.60 -19.58 17.88
N GLY A 313 -3.06 -19.56 16.62
CA GLY A 313 -4.24 -20.29 16.17
C GLY A 313 -5.59 -19.63 16.50
N ASN A 314 -5.61 -18.65 17.41
CA ASN A 314 -6.84 -17.98 17.84
C ASN A 314 -7.07 -16.66 17.10
N LEU A 315 -8.08 -16.63 16.22
CA LEU A 315 -8.45 -15.44 15.43
C LEU A 315 -9.56 -14.67 16.15
N ARG A 316 -9.34 -13.37 16.37
CA ARG A 316 -10.38 -12.43 16.81
C ARG A 316 -10.71 -11.44 15.69
N VAL A 317 -11.99 -11.24 15.44
CA VAL A 317 -12.52 -10.24 14.51
C VAL A 317 -13.59 -9.43 15.22
N GLU A 318 -13.51 -8.11 15.13
CA GLU A 318 -14.44 -7.17 15.75
C GLU A 318 -14.79 -6.07 14.73
N ALA A 319 -16.02 -6.06 14.24
CA ALA A 319 -16.44 -5.10 13.22
C ALA A 319 -17.92 -4.75 13.41
N GLY A 320 -18.20 -3.45 13.45
CA GLY A 320 -19.48 -2.88 13.86
C GLY A 320 -19.83 -3.34 15.27
N ASP A 321 -21.05 -3.86 15.42
CA ASP A 321 -21.62 -4.45 16.63
C ASP A 321 -21.40 -5.97 16.73
N SER A 322 -20.48 -6.55 15.95
CA SER A 322 -20.28 -8.00 15.89
C SER A 322 -18.86 -8.43 16.25
N VAL A 323 -18.76 -9.51 17.02
CA VAL A 323 -17.50 -10.15 17.42
C VAL A 323 -17.51 -11.61 16.96
N PHE A 324 -16.39 -12.06 16.43
CA PHE A 324 -16.11 -13.46 16.14
C PHE A 324 -14.77 -13.84 16.77
N GLN A 325 -14.74 -14.99 17.44
CA GLN A 325 -13.53 -15.54 18.03
C GLN A 325 -13.53 -17.04 17.81
N HIS A 326 -12.43 -17.57 17.27
CA HIS A 326 -12.21 -19.01 17.14
C HIS A 326 -10.80 -19.35 17.55
#